data_AF-A0AAJ6N3P2-F1
#
_entry.id   AF-A0AAJ6N3P2-F1
#
_cell.length_a   1.000
_cell.length_b   1.000
_cell.length_c   1.000
_cell.angle_alpha   90.00
_cell.angle_beta   90.00
_cell.angle_gamma   90.00
#
_symmetry.space_group_name_H-M   'P 1'
#
loop_
_entity.id
_entity.type
_entity.pdbx_description
1 polymer ?
#
loop_
_entity_poly.entity_id
_entity_poly.type
_entity_poly.pdbx_seq_one_letter_code
_entity_poly.pdbx_strand_id
1 'polypeptide(L)'
;MTNSQLALYLLQSLNMALGSQIEGETSYTNSFDVKVQEDGFLFLPRMPSGYIIDNDLYFKIFLIANACLYPRYTLLKQNSAYFIPINTDDIHTQRGLFFPWKVGISKRLVINDLDFFVATQHKPYIPIMENLKLNYDNVTSIAIAGNSGSGKSYTLTYFLSMLKPLSDLIIIDPKFDTPSRWARENKIPVIHPERNRSKSDFVAEINESLSQTLNIIYKRQEILYDNPRHQFSHLTIVIDEVLALSEGTNKNIKDSFFSLISQIALLGRATKVHLLLVSQRFDYQSIPVSVREQLNVLIQIGNINKKTVQFLFPDLDPEGIVIPLGKGTGLIQIIDNEHPYQVLPLLCPTYYTKKGIL
;
A
#
# COMPACT_ATOMS: atom_id res chain seq x y z
N MET A 1 13.43 -9.75 -26.58
CA MET A 1 14.50 -10.60 -26.02
C MET A 1 13.82 -11.89 -25.60
N THR A 2 14.28 -13.04 -26.08
CA THR A 2 13.70 -14.34 -25.68
C THR A 2 14.05 -14.64 -24.22
N ASN A 3 13.31 -15.54 -23.56
CA ASN A 3 13.62 -15.95 -22.19
C ASN A 3 15.06 -16.47 -22.06
N SER A 4 15.56 -17.19 -23.07
CA SER A 4 16.95 -17.68 -23.09
C SER A 4 17.97 -16.56 -23.18
N GLN A 5 17.72 -15.52 -23.99
CA GLN A 5 18.60 -14.35 -24.08
C GLN A 5 18.60 -13.55 -22.77
N LEU A 6 17.44 -13.44 -22.11
CA LEU A 6 17.31 -12.74 -20.84
C LEU A 6 18.02 -13.51 -19.71
N ALA A 7 17.86 -14.84 -19.67
CA ALA A 7 18.56 -15.70 -18.72
C ALA A 7 20.07 -15.58 -18.89
N LEU A 8 20.59 -15.63 -20.13
CA LEU A 8 22.01 -15.47 -20.41
C LEU A 8 22.52 -14.09 -19.98
N TYR A 9 21.76 -13.03 -20.25
CA TYR A 9 22.10 -11.67 -19.84
C TYR A 9 22.20 -11.55 -18.31
N LEU A 10 21.21 -12.06 -17.57
CA LEU A 10 21.23 -12.10 -16.11
C LEU A 10 22.40 -12.92 -15.58
N LEU A 11 22.63 -14.11 -16.14
CA LEU A 11 23.72 -14.98 -15.75
C LEU A 11 25.09 -14.27 -15.90
N GLN A 12 25.30 -13.56 -17.02
CA GLN A 12 26.49 -12.75 -17.26
C GLN A 12 26.61 -11.62 -16.23
N SER A 13 25.54 -10.87 -15.99
CA SER A 13 25.53 -9.78 -15.00
C SER A 13 25.86 -10.28 -13.59
N LEU A 14 25.28 -11.41 -13.18
CA LEU A 14 25.53 -12.00 -11.87
C LEU A 14 26.97 -12.51 -11.74
N ASN A 15 27.50 -13.20 -12.75
CA ASN A 15 28.91 -13.62 -12.75
C ASN A 15 29.88 -12.44 -12.57
N MET A 16 29.62 -11.33 -13.25
CA MET A 16 30.49 -10.15 -13.18
C MET A 16 30.40 -9.43 -11.84
N ALA A 17 29.21 -9.36 -11.25
CA ALA A 17 28.97 -8.53 -10.07
C ALA A 17 29.08 -9.30 -8.73
N LEU A 18 28.77 -10.59 -8.69
CA LEU A 18 28.85 -11.38 -7.46
C LEU A 18 30.31 -11.71 -7.08
N GLY A 19 31.19 -11.96 -8.07
CA GLY A 19 32.65 -12.04 -7.90
C GLY A 19 33.14 -12.63 -6.57
N SER A 20 33.83 -11.81 -5.77
CA SER A 20 34.41 -12.21 -4.48
C SER A 20 33.39 -12.59 -3.40
N GLN A 21 32.13 -12.24 -3.56
CA GLN A 21 31.08 -12.48 -2.55
C GLN A 21 30.55 -13.91 -2.59
N ILE A 22 30.77 -14.62 -3.68
CA ILE A 22 30.51 -16.05 -3.82
C ILE A 22 31.81 -16.83 -3.90
N GLU A 23 32.87 -16.34 -3.25
CA GLU A 23 34.19 -17.00 -3.18
C GLU A 23 34.82 -17.28 -4.56
N GLY A 24 34.47 -16.48 -5.58
CA GLY A 24 34.95 -16.68 -6.95
C GLY A 24 34.24 -17.80 -7.70
N GLU A 25 33.21 -18.42 -7.12
CA GLU A 25 32.32 -19.36 -7.79
C GLU A 25 31.57 -18.66 -8.93
N THR A 26 31.32 -19.37 -10.03
CA THR A 26 30.64 -18.80 -11.21
C THR A 26 29.68 -19.80 -11.83
N SER A 27 28.84 -19.34 -12.75
CA SER A 27 28.08 -20.27 -13.58
C SER A 27 28.98 -21.11 -14.50
N TYR A 28 30.20 -20.65 -14.82
CA TYR A 28 31.16 -21.40 -15.65
C TYR A 28 31.77 -22.60 -14.91
N THR A 29 31.85 -22.52 -13.58
CA THR A 29 32.23 -23.63 -12.69
C THR A 29 31.03 -24.48 -12.27
N ASN A 30 29.85 -24.25 -12.87
CA ASN A 30 28.59 -24.93 -12.56
C ASN A 30 28.17 -24.79 -11.09
N SER A 31 28.36 -23.60 -10.51
CA SER A 31 28.07 -23.31 -9.10
C SER A 31 26.67 -22.69 -8.90
N PHE A 32 26.13 -22.09 -9.95
CA PHE A 32 24.73 -21.67 -10.03
C PHE A 32 24.29 -21.51 -11.48
N ASP A 33 22.97 -21.42 -11.70
CA ASP A 33 22.36 -21.09 -12.98
C ASP A 33 21.18 -20.11 -12.79
N VAL A 34 20.66 -19.57 -13.90
CA VAL A 34 19.49 -18.69 -13.91
C VAL A 34 18.41 -19.25 -14.83
N LYS A 35 17.18 -19.30 -14.34
CA LYS A 35 16.01 -19.69 -15.14
C LYS A 35 14.98 -18.56 -15.14
N VAL A 36 14.61 -18.09 -16.32
CA VAL A 36 13.56 -17.07 -16.50
C VAL A 36 12.18 -17.73 -16.58
N GLN A 37 11.22 -17.14 -15.89
CA GLN A 37 9.80 -17.48 -15.89
C GLN A 37 8.98 -16.25 -16.33
N GLU A 38 7.66 -16.40 -16.43
CA GLU A 38 6.78 -15.30 -16.86
C GLU A 38 6.73 -14.17 -15.83
N ASP A 39 6.64 -14.54 -14.56
CA ASP A 39 6.42 -13.69 -13.39
C ASP A 39 7.71 -13.37 -12.61
N GLY A 40 8.87 -13.86 -13.05
CA GLY A 40 10.14 -13.62 -12.39
C GLY A 40 11.30 -14.41 -12.98
N PHE A 41 12.39 -14.48 -12.21
CA PHE A 41 13.48 -15.41 -12.49
C PHE A 41 13.91 -16.16 -11.23
N LEU A 42 14.58 -17.28 -11.47
CA LEU A 42 15.16 -18.12 -10.43
C LEU A 42 16.68 -18.04 -10.50
N PHE A 43 17.29 -17.79 -9.35
CA PHE A 43 18.69 -18.13 -9.12
C PHE A 43 18.75 -19.56 -8.56
N LEU A 44 19.47 -20.43 -9.24
CA LEU A 44 19.54 -21.87 -8.95
C LEU A 44 20.93 -22.21 -8.39
N PRO A 45 21.14 -22.13 -7.06
CA PRO A 45 22.41 -22.53 -6.47
C PRO A 45 22.60 -24.04 -6.56
N ARG A 46 23.83 -24.46 -6.86
CA ARG A 46 24.22 -25.88 -6.83
C ARG A 46 24.72 -26.21 -5.44
N MET A 47 24.15 -27.26 -4.85
CA MET A 47 24.51 -27.71 -3.50
C MET A 47 25.38 -28.97 -3.55
N PRO A 48 26.29 -29.20 -2.59
CA PRO A 48 26.77 -28.22 -1.61
C PRO A 48 27.46 -27.03 -2.29
N SER A 49 27.29 -25.82 -1.74
CA SER A 49 27.87 -24.59 -2.27
C SER A 49 29.04 -24.12 -1.39
N GLY A 50 30.05 -23.50 -2.00
CA GLY A 50 31.13 -22.81 -1.27
C GLY A 50 30.67 -21.52 -0.57
N TYR A 51 29.60 -20.91 -1.06
CA TYR A 51 29.02 -19.68 -0.51
C TYR A 51 27.73 -19.94 0.28
N ILE A 52 27.43 -19.04 1.21
CA ILE A 52 26.22 -19.07 2.04
C ILE A 52 25.03 -18.55 1.22
N ILE A 53 23.91 -19.25 1.29
CA ILE A 53 22.64 -18.86 0.65
C ILE A 53 21.72 -18.31 1.73
N ASP A 54 21.69 -16.99 1.86
CA ASP A 54 20.95 -16.26 2.89
C ASP A 54 20.26 -15.01 2.33
N ASN A 55 19.71 -14.19 3.23
CA ASN A 55 19.10 -12.90 2.88
C ASN A 55 20.09 -11.94 2.23
N ASP A 56 21.35 -11.95 2.66
CA ASP A 56 22.37 -11.03 2.14
C ASP A 56 22.69 -11.36 0.68
N LEU A 57 22.88 -12.63 0.34
CA LEU A 57 23.05 -13.06 -1.06
C LEU A 57 21.80 -12.69 -1.89
N TYR A 58 20.61 -13.00 -1.36
CA TYR A 58 19.35 -12.71 -2.05
C TYR A 58 19.22 -11.21 -2.39
N PHE A 59 19.44 -10.32 -1.42
CA PHE A 59 19.31 -8.89 -1.65
C PHE A 59 20.40 -8.33 -2.57
N LYS A 60 21.61 -8.88 -2.58
CA LYS A 60 22.65 -8.50 -3.54
C LYS A 60 22.30 -8.91 -4.97
N ILE A 61 21.80 -10.13 -5.16
CA ILE A 61 21.27 -10.58 -6.45
C ILE A 61 20.13 -9.66 -6.91
N PHE A 62 19.21 -9.31 -6.00
CA PHE A 62 18.14 -8.36 -6.29
C PHE A 62 18.69 -7.01 -6.77
N LEU A 63 19.68 -6.43 -6.08
CA LEU A 63 20.27 -5.14 -6.47
C LEU A 63 20.89 -5.17 -7.87
N ILE A 64 21.65 -6.22 -8.17
CA ILE A 64 22.28 -6.42 -9.49
C ILE A 64 21.20 -6.57 -10.57
N ALA A 65 20.28 -7.52 -10.37
CA ALA A 65 19.25 -7.83 -11.34
C ALA A 65 18.30 -6.65 -11.55
N ASN A 66 17.96 -5.90 -10.51
CA ASN A 66 17.09 -4.74 -10.60
C ASN A 66 17.69 -3.63 -11.49
N ALA A 67 19.00 -3.38 -11.38
CA ALA A 67 19.70 -2.44 -12.25
C ALA A 67 19.76 -2.93 -13.71
N CYS A 68 19.99 -4.22 -13.93
CA CYS A 68 20.07 -4.81 -15.26
C CYS A 68 18.72 -4.88 -15.99
N LEU A 69 17.64 -5.11 -15.24
CA LEU A 69 16.32 -5.38 -15.81
C LEU A 69 15.48 -4.12 -15.99
N TYR A 70 15.70 -3.07 -15.20
CA TYR A 70 15.02 -1.80 -15.36
C TYR A 70 15.40 -1.11 -16.69
N PRO A 71 14.46 -0.50 -17.45
CA PRO A 71 13.02 -0.34 -17.20
C PRO A 71 12.15 -1.42 -17.85
N ARG A 72 12.75 -2.49 -18.42
CA ARG A 72 11.98 -3.55 -19.09
C ARG A 72 11.19 -4.39 -18.10
N TYR A 73 11.72 -4.57 -16.89
CA TYR A 73 11.03 -5.20 -15.78
C TYR A 73 11.23 -4.39 -14.51
N THR A 74 10.24 -4.44 -13.62
CA THR A 74 10.34 -3.92 -12.24
C THR A 74 10.39 -5.12 -11.31
N LEU A 75 11.52 -5.35 -10.64
CA LEU A 75 11.61 -6.42 -9.64
C LEU A 75 10.83 -6.02 -8.40
N LEU A 76 10.17 -7.00 -7.79
CA LEU A 76 9.33 -6.82 -6.62
C LEU A 76 10.12 -7.29 -5.40
N LYS A 77 10.58 -6.34 -4.59
CA LYS A 77 11.39 -6.64 -3.41
C LYS A 77 10.58 -7.46 -2.41
N GLN A 78 11.21 -8.51 -1.88
CA GLN A 78 10.66 -9.36 -0.83
C GLN A 78 11.26 -8.97 0.53
N ASN A 79 10.59 -9.34 1.63
CA ASN A 79 11.08 -9.06 2.99
C ASN A 79 12.24 -9.97 3.41
N SER A 80 12.37 -11.14 2.77
CA SER A 80 13.42 -12.13 3.03
C SER A 80 13.72 -12.94 1.77
N ALA A 81 14.75 -13.79 1.83
CA ALA A 81 15.10 -14.73 0.78
C ALA A 81 13.91 -15.63 0.46
N TYR A 82 13.45 -15.57 -0.80
CA TYR A 82 12.28 -16.32 -1.24
C TYR A 82 12.70 -17.63 -1.89
N PHE A 83 12.68 -18.72 -1.11
CA PHE A 83 12.94 -20.06 -1.62
C PHE A 83 11.70 -20.68 -2.27
N ILE A 84 11.90 -21.33 -3.40
CA ILE A 84 10.90 -22.21 -4.00
C ILE A 84 11.50 -23.60 -4.30
N PRO A 85 10.70 -24.68 -4.18
CA PRO A 85 11.11 -26.00 -4.61
C PRO A 85 11.13 -26.10 -6.14
N ILE A 86 12.11 -26.81 -6.68
CA ILE A 86 12.20 -27.14 -8.10
C ILE A 86 11.81 -28.60 -8.28
N ASN A 87 10.92 -28.86 -9.24
CA ASN A 87 10.49 -30.23 -9.55
C ASN A 87 11.62 -31.00 -10.26
N THR A 88 12.45 -31.68 -9.45
CA THR A 88 13.56 -32.53 -9.87
C THR A 88 13.86 -33.53 -8.74
N ASP A 89 14.37 -34.71 -9.11
CA ASP A 89 14.85 -35.73 -8.16
C ASP A 89 16.30 -35.45 -7.71
N ASP A 90 16.98 -34.50 -8.35
CA ASP A 90 18.35 -34.12 -8.02
C ASP A 90 18.40 -33.20 -6.79
N ILE A 91 18.84 -33.77 -5.65
CA ILE A 91 19.05 -33.05 -4.40
C ILE A 91 20.06 -31.90 -4.53
N HIS A 92 20.86 -31.82 -5.58
CA HIS A 92 21.81 -30.73 -5.82
C HIS A 92 21.16 -29.48 -6.46
N THR A 93 19.95 -29.59 -7.06
CA THR A 93 19.22 -28.49 -7.72
C THR A 93 17.77 -28.29 -7.29
N GLN A 94 17.33 -28.99 -6.25
CA GLN A 94 15.93 -29.04 -5.84
C GLN A 94 15.34 -27.74 -5.26
N ARG A 95 16.10 -26.64 -5.17
CA ARG A 95 15.61 -25.33 -4.73
C ARG A 95 16.21 -24.18 -5.53
N GLY A 96 15.46 -23.10 -5.62
CA GLY A 96 15.90 -21.82 -6.18
C GLY A 96 15.47 -20.64 -5.34
N LEU A 97 16.20 -19.54 -5.46
CA LEU A 97 15.77 -18.23 -4.97
C LEU A 97 14.93 -17.56 -6.06
N PHE A 98 13.69 -17.22 -5.76
CA PHE A 98 12.75 -16.62 -6.70
C PHE A 98 12.72 -15.10 -6.57
N PHE A 99 12.84 -14.42 -7.70
CA PHE A 99 12.82 -12.98 -7.83
C PHE A 99 11.62 -12.56 -8.69
N PRO A 100 10.47 -12.25 -8.07
CA PRO A 100 9.28 -11.85 -8.80
C PRO A 100 9.48 -10.50 -9.47
N TRP A 101 8.86 -10.31 -10.62
CA TRP A 101 8.89 -9.06 -11.36
C TRP A 101 7.54 -8.73 -11.99
N LYS A 102 7.47 -7.53 -12.53
CA LYS A 102 6.41 -7.10 -13.45
C LYS A 102 7.03 -6.60 -14.74
N VAL A 103 6.37 -6.86 -15.86
CA VAL A 103 6.76 -6.32 -17.15
C VAL A 103 6.55 -4.80 -17.19
N GLY A 104 7.60 -4.08 -17.57
CA GLY A 104 7.65 -2.63 -17.67
C GLY A 104 7.79 -1.94 -16.30
N ILE A 105 7.42 -0.67 -16.29
CA ILE A 105 7.46 0.21 -15.11
C ILE A 105 6.06 0.67 -14.72
N SER A 106 5.90 1.07 -13.47
CA SER A 106 4.72 1.80 -13.00
C SER A 106 4.53 3.09 -13.81
N LYS A 107 3.31 3.33 -14.31
CA LYS A 107 2.97 4.49 -15.12
C LYS A 107 1.78 5.25 -14.52
N ARG A 108 1.95 6.56 -14.42
CA ARG A 108 0.95 7.47 -13.84
C ARG A 108 -0.30 7.52 -14.73
N LEU A 109 -1.48 7.43 -14.11
CA LEU A 109 -2.74 7.75 -14.78
C LEU A 109 -2.88 9.27 -14.90
N VAL A 110 -3.12 9.76 -16.12
CA VAL A 110 -3.41 11.18 -16.39
C VAL A 110 -4.88 11.31 -16.80
N ILE A 111 -5.65 12.07 -16.03
CA ILE A 111 -7.10 12.14 -16.11
C ILE A 111 -7.52 13.60 -16.38
N ASN A 112 -7.97 13.89 -17.59
CA ASN A 112 -8.34 15.26 -17.98
C ASN A 112 -9.61 15.78 -17.29
N ASP A 113 -10.55 14.89 -16.98
CA ASP A 113 -11.80 15.22 -16.29
C ASP A 113 -12.11 14.12 -15.28
N LEU A 114 -11.92 14.43 -13.99
CA LEU A 114 -12.12 13.46 -12.92
C LEU A 114 -13.58 13.00 -12.81
N ASP A 115 -14.54 13.90 -12.96
CA ASP A 115 -15.96 13.57 -12.81
C ASP A 115 -16.40 12.60 -13.93
N PHE A 116 -15.98 12.87 -15.16
CA PHE A 116 -16.21 11.97 -16.29
C PHE A 116 -15.50 10.62 -16.10
N PHE A 117 -14.25 10.63 -15.64
CA PHE A 117 -13.49 9.41 -15.41
C PHE A 117 -14.14 8.51 -14.36
N VAL A 118 -14.56 9.08 -13.21
CA VAL A 118 -15.27 8.36 -12.15
C VAL A 118 -16.54 7.71 -12.70
N ALA A 119 -17.30 8.41 -13.53
CA ALA A 119 -18.54 7.91 -14.11
C ALA A 119 -18.34 6.74 -15.09
N THR A 120 -17.17 6.63 -15.73
CA THR A 120 -16.85 5.55 -16.67
C THR A 120 -16.20 4.33 -16.01
N GLN A 121 -15.80 4.41 -14.74
CA GLN A 121 -15.17 3.28 -14.06
C GLN A 121 -16.19 2.20 -13.67
N HIS A 122 -15.82 0.94 -13.88
CA HIS A 122 -16.59 -0.19 -13.39
C HIS A 122 -16.41 -0.34 -11.87
N LYS A 123 -17.52 -0.30 -11.13
CA LYS A 123 -17.54 -0.65 -9.70
C LYS A 123 -17.19 -2.13 -9.53
N PRO A 124 -16.50 -2.54 -8.45
CA PRO A 124 -16.03 -1.75 -7.30
C PRO A 124 -14.56 -1.29 -7.42
N TYR A 125 -14.06 -1.04 -8.64
CA TYR A 125 -12.63 -0.82 -8.84
C TYR A 125 -12.19 0.64 -8.70
N ILE A 126 -11.05 0.85 -8.04
CA ILE A 126 -10.37 2.15 -7.94
C ILE A 126 -9.03 2.06 -8.66
N PRO A 127 -8.89 2.61 -9.88
CA PRO A 127 -7.62 2.66 -10.59
C PRO A 127 -6.60 3.53 -9.81
N ILE A 128 -5.37 3.04 -9.63
CA ILE A 128 -4.31 3.80 -8.94
C ILE A 128 -3.22 4.23 -9.91
N MET A 129 -2.83 3.32 -10.81
CA MET A 129 -1.90 3.56 -11.92
C MET A 129 -2.26 2.62 -13.08
N GLU A 130 -1.69 2.78 -14.28
CA GLU A 130 -2.11 2.02 -15.49
C GLU A 130 -2.25 0.50 -15.25
N ASN A 131 -1.36 -0.05 -14.43
CA ASN A 131 -1.26 -1.48 -14.16
C ASN A 131 -1.52 -1.81 -12.68
N LEU A 132 -2.34 -1.01 -11.98
CA LEU A 132 -2.77 -1.28 -10.61
C LEU A 132 -4.16 -0.69 -10.36
N LYS A 133 -5.10 -1.55 -9.96
CA LYS A 133 -6.45 -1.18 -9.52
C LYS A 133 -6.73 -1.85 -8.18
N LEU A 134 -7.41 -1.15 -7.29
CA LEU A 134 -7.92 -1.72 -6.05
C LEU A 134 -9.31 -2.28 -6.30
N ASN A 135 -9.56 -3.50 -5.86
CA ASN A 135 -10.92 -3.99 -5.71
C ASN A 135 -11.45 -3.52 -4.34
N TYR A 136 -12.37 -2.56 -4.30
CA TYR A 136 -12.86 -2.00 -3.04
C TYR A 136 -13.60 -3.03 -2.17
N ASP A 137 -14.13 -4.10 -2.77
CA ASP A 137 -14.73 -5.20 -2.01
C ASP A 137 -13.74 -5.95 -1.12
N ASN A 138 -12.45 -5.94 -1.49
CA ASN A 138 -11.37 -6.59 -0.76
C ASN A 138 -10.65 -5.63 0.20
N VAL A 139 -10.99 -4.34 0.21
CA VAL A 139 -10.36 -3.35 1.10
C VAL A 139 -10.95 -3.48 2.50
N THR A 140 -10.10 -3.61 3.52
CA THR A 140 -10.49 -3.48 4.93
C THR A 140 -10.43 -2.02 5.33
N SER A 141 -9.27 -1.39 5.15
CA SER A 141 -8.99 0.00 5.49
C SER A 141 -7.71 0.47 4.79
N ILE A 142 -7.64 1.77 4.55
CA ILE A 142 -6.59 2.44 3.77
C ILE A 142 -5.82 3.39 4.68
N ALA A 143 -4.49 3.39 4.55
CA ALA A 143 -3.59 4.35 5.19
C ALA A 143 -2.85 5.17 4.13
N ILE A 144 -2.86 6.51 4.24
CA ILE A 144 -2.07 7.40 3.39
C ILE A 144 -1.14 8.24 4.27
N ALA A 145 0.16 7.94 4.19
CA ALA A 145 1.22 8.65 4.88
C ALA A 145 2.07 9.50 3.94
N GLY A 146 2.77 10.50 4.48
CA GLY A 146 3.69 11.33 3.71
C GLY A 146 3.92 12.71 4.30
N ASN A 147 5.04 13.34 3.97
CA ASN A 147 5.37 14.67 4.49
C ASN A 147 4.44 15.76 3.93
N SER A 148 4.45 16.95 4.52
CA SER A 148 3.77 18.11 3.94
C SER A 148 4.26 18.37 2.50
N GLY A 149 3.35 18.76 1.61
CA GLY A 149 3.66 19.01 0.20
C GLY A 149 3.92 17.77 -0.69
N SER A 150 3.83 16.54 -0.15
CA SER A 150 4.07 15.32 -0.93
C SER A 150 2.94 14.97 -1.93
N GLY A 151 1.76 15.53 -1.74
CA GLY A 151 0.56 15.22 -2.54
C GLY A 151 -0.51 14.41 -1.80
N LYS A 152 -0.45 14.28 -0.46
CA LYS A 152 -1.45 13.57 0.35
C LYS A 152 -2.89 14.06 0.11
N SER A 153 -3.16 15.35 0.32
CA SER A 153 -4.52 15.90 0.17
C SER A 153 -5.04 15.73 -1.27
N TYR A 154 -4.17 15.90 -2.26
CA TYR A 154 -4.49 15.64 -3.67
C TYR A 154 -4.85 14.17 -3.93
N THR A 155 -4.12 13.24 -3.31
CA THR A 155 -4.41 11.80 -3.39
C THR A 155 -5.70 11.45 -2.64
N LEU A 156 -5.92 12.04 -1.46
CA LEU A 156 -7.15 11.88 -0.69
C LEU A 156 -8.37 12.34 -1.48
N THR A 157 -8.31 13.51 -2.14
CA THR A 157 -9.39 14.01 -2.99
C THR A 157 -9.67 13.10 -4.19
N TYR A 158 -8.65 12.41 -4.73
CA TYR A 158 -8.85 11.36 -5.73
C TYR A 158 -9.68 10.21 -5.16
N PHE A 159 -9.26 9.67 -4.00
CA PHE A 159 -9.99 8.61 -3.32
C PHE A 159 -11.43 9.01 -3.00
N LEU A 160 -11.66 10.21 -2.46
CA LEU A 160 -13.00 10.73 -2.18
C LEU A 160 -13.89 10.70 -3.42
N SER A 161 -13.36 11.14 -4.57
CA SER A 161 -14.08 11.16 -5.85
C SER A 161 -14.41 9.76 -6.35
N MET A 162 -13.47 8.82 -6.24
CA MET A 162 -13.66 7.42 -6.62
C MET A 162 -14.60 6.67 -5.66
N LEU A 163 -14.60 7.02 -4.37
CA LEU A 163 -15.40 6.36 -3.33
C LEU A 163 -16.83 6.87 -3.28
N LYS A 164 -17.09 8.12 -3.65
CA LYS A 164 -18.44 8.71 -3.66
C LYS A 164 -19.51 7.81 -4.31
N PRO A 165 -19.29 7.17 -5.48
CA PRO A 165 -20.27 6.24 -6.05
C PRO A 165 -20.22 4.82 -5.48
N LEU A 166 -19.21 4.47 -4.66
CA LEU A 166 -18.97 3.12 -4.14
C LEU A 166 -19.43 2.95 -2.68
N SER A 167 -19.41 4.04 -1.89
CA SER A 167 -19.52 3.99 -0.44
C SER A 167 -20.21 5.24 0.10
N ASP A 168 -20.98 5.07 1.18
CA ASP A 168 -21.41 6.19 2.00
C ASP A 168 -20.19 6.78 2.73
N LEU A 169 -20.08 8.10 2.79
CA LEU A 169 -18.90 8.78 3.31
C LEU A 169 -19.19 9.58 4.57
N ILE A 170 -18.37 9.37 5.60
CA ILE A 170 -18.25 10.25 6.77
C ILE A 170 -16.88 10.89 6.69
N ILE A 171 -16.82 12.22 6.52
CA ILE A 171 -15.56 12.95 6.34
C ILE A 171 -15.26 13.76 7.59
N ILE A 172 -14.05 13.58 8.11
CA ILE A 172 -13.50 14.31 9.25
C ILE A 172 -12.26 15.05 8.74
N ASP A 173 -12.29 16.38 8.81
CA ASP A 173 -11.23 17.24 8.31
C ASP A 173 -10.80 18.27 9.37
N PRO A 174 -9.78 17.95 10.19
CA PRO A 174 -9.26 18.84 11.23
C PRO A 174 -8.62 20.12 10.67
N LYS A 175 -8.22 20.13 9.39
CA LYS A 175 -7.58 21.28 8.73
C LYS A 175 -8.57 22.19 8.02
N PHE A 176 -9.79 21.71 7.80
CA PHE A 176 -10.84 22.40 7.09
C PHE A 176 -10.36 22.92 5.71
N ASP A 177 -9.70 22.04 4.94
CA ASP A 177 -9.03 22.40 3.69
C ASP A 177 -9.66 21.73 2.45
N THR A 178 -8.90 20.95 1.70
CA THR A 178 -9.28 20.35 0.42
C THR A 178 -10.39 19.31 0.57
N PRO A 179 -10.37 18.38 1.55
CA PRO A 179 -11.47 17.43 1.77
C PRO A 179 -12.79 18.15 2.09
N SER A 180 -12.75 19.18 2.93
CA SER A 180 -13.93 20.02 3.24
C SER A 180 -14.50 20.72 2.01
N ARG A 181 -13.64 21.34 1.18
CA ARG A 181 -14.08 21.95 -0.09
C ARG A 181 -14.69 20.92 -1.03
N TRP A 182 -14.04 19.76 -1.20
CA TRP A 182 -14.56 18.67 -2.03
C TRP A 182 -15.94 18.21 -1.55
N ALA A 183 -16.11 18.02 -0.24
CA ALA A 183 -17.37 17.55 0.33
C ALA A 183 -18.51 18.56 0.16
N ARG A 184 -18.23 19.86 0.32
CA ARG A 184 -19.19 20.94 0.04
C ARG A 184 -19.71 20.89 -1.40
N GLU A 185 -18.83 20.79 -2.38
CA GLU A 185 -19.21 20.71 -3.81
C GLU A 185 -19.99 19.42 -4.14
N ASN A 186 -19.83 18.38 -3.33
CA ASN A 186 -20.49 17.10 -3.48
C ASN A 186 -21.70 16.90 -2.55
N LYS A 187 -22.05 17.91 -1.74
CA LYS A 187 -23.14 17.88 -0.75
C LYS A 187 -23.01 16.74 0.27
N ILE A 188 -21.79 16.46 0.70
CA ILE A 188 -21.48 15.47 1.73
C ILE A 188 -21.17 16.21 3.04
N PRO A 189 -21.74 15.79 4.18
CA PRO A 189 -21.46 16.40 5.47
C PRO A 189 -20.00 16.17 5.88
N VAL A 190 -19.43 17.15 6.59
CA VAL A 190 -18.05 17.10 7.11
C VAL A 190 -18.05 17.50 8.56
N ILE A 191 -17.36 16.74 9.38
CA ILE A 191 -17.03 17.11 10.75
C ILE A 191 -15.73 17.89 10.71
N HIS A 192 -15.79 19.19 11.03
CA HIS A 192 -14.65 20.10 11.03
C HIS A 192 -14.65 20.99 12.28
N PRO A 193 -13.51 21.60 12.65
CA PRO A 193 -13.47 22.49 13.80
C PRO A 193 -14.37 23.72 13.61
N GLU A 194 -15.08 24.10 14.67
CA GLU A 194 -15.85 25.35 14.76
C GLU A 194 -15.12 26.37 15.63
N ARG A 195 -15.17 27.66 15.27
CA ARG A 195 -14.44 28.75 15.97
C ARG A 195 -14.77 28.88 17.46
N ASN A 196 -15.97 28.48 17.88
CA ASN A 196 -16.46 28.62 19.24
C ASN A 196 -16.38 27.31 20.06
N ARG A 197 -15.76 26.26 19.53
CA ARG A 197 -15.60 24.96 20.21
C ARG A 197 -14.15 24.71 20.56
N SER A 198 -13.91 24.04 21.68
CA SER A 198 -12.57 23.57 22.02
C SER A 198 -12.18 22.39 21.14
N LYS A 199 -10.88 22.10 21.08
CA LYS A 199 -10.36 20.88 20.43
C LYS A 199 -10.96 19.61 21.03
N SER A 200 -11.16 19.59 22.35
CA SER A 200 -11.77 18.47 23.05
C SER A 200 -13.23 18.25 22.61
N ASP A 201 -14.00 19.31 22.42
CA ASP A 201 -15.39 19.22 21.95
C ASP A 201 -15.45 18.69 20.51
N PHE A 202 -14.54 19.16 19.65
CA PHE A 202 -14.41 18.65 18.28
C PHE A 202 -14.09 17.15 18.25
N VAL A 203 -13.15 16.68 19.08
CA VAL A 203 -12.84 15.23 19.14
C VAL A 203 -13.97 14.44 19.81
N ALA A 204 -14.72 15.03 20.75
CA ALA A 204 -15.90 14.40 21.32
C ALA A 204 -17.00 14.19 20.27
N GLU A 205 -17.26 15.17 19.40
CA GLU A 205 -18.18 15.04 18.27
C GLU A 205 -17.75 13.93 17.30
N ILE A 206 -16.44 13.82 17.04
CA ILE A 206 -15.89 12.70 16.25
C ILE A 206 -16.16 11.37 16.96
N ASN A 207 -15.95 11.28 18.27
CA ASN A 207 -16.22 10.06 19.04
C ASN A 207 -17.70 9.66 18.99
N GLU A 208 -18.62 10.62 19.02
CA GLU A 208 -20.06 10.36 18.85
C GLU A 208 -20.34 9.74 17.47
N SER A 209 -19.78 10.31 16.39
CA SER A 209 -19.92 9.78 15.03
C SER A 209 -19.33 8.37 14.88
N LEU A 210 -18.14 8.13 15.46
CA LEU A 210 -17.51 6.81 15.46
C LEU A 210 -18.33 5.79 16.27
N SER A 211 -18.89 6.20 17.41
CA SER A 211 -19.77 5.35 18.22
C SER A 211 -21.04 4.95 17.47
N GLN A 212 -21.67 5.88 16.75
CA GLN A 212 -22.79 5.58 15.86
C GLN A 212 -22.41 4.58 14.77
N THR A 213 -21.22 4.75 14.19
CA THR A 213 -20.70 3.83 13.16
C THR A 213 -20.45 2.43 13.74
N LEU A 214 -19.91 2.33 14.96
CA LEU A 214 -19.73 1.06 15.64
C LEU A 214 -21.07 0.35 15.91
N ASN A 215 -22.13 1.10 16.25
CA ASN A 215 -23.48 0.53 16.35
C ASN A 215 -24.01 0.00 15.01
N ILE A 216 -23.65 0.62 13.88
CA ILE A 216 -23.97 0.06 12.54
C ILE A 216 -23.27 -1.29 12.35
N ILE A 217 -21.99 -1.41 12.75
CA ILE A 217 -21.26 -2.68 12.69
C ILE A 217 -22.00 -3.76 13.49
N TYR A 218 -22.39 -3.48 14.74
CA TYR A 218 -23.10 -4.47 15.57
C TYR A 218 -24.42 -4.92 14.95
N LYS A 219 -25.22 -3.98 14.43
CA LYS A 219 -26.47 -4.32 13.70
C LYS A 219 -26.20 -5.18 12.45
N ARG A 220 -25.14 -4.86 11.69
CA ARG A 220 -24.75 -5.66 10.52
C ARG A 220 -24.26 -7.05 10.92
N GLN A 221 -23.61 -7.21 12.06
CA GLN A 221 -23.20 -8.51 12.59
C GLN A 221 -24.39 -9.38 13.00
N GLU A 222 -25.43 -8.80 13.61
CA GLU A 222 -26.68 -9.51 13.88
C GLU A 222 -27.33 -10.03 12.58
N ILE A 223 -27.36 -9.22 11.54
CA ILE A 223 -27.85 -9.65 10.22
C ILE A 223 -27.01 -10.81 9.64
N LEU A 224 -25.68 -10.78 9.82
CA LEU A 224 -24.79 -11.85 9.36
C LEU A 224 -24.95 -13.14 10.16
N TYR A 225 -25.32 -13.04 11.44
CA TYR A 225 -25.61 -14.22 12.26
C TYR A 225 -26.77 -15.03 11.66
N ASP A 226 -27.84 -14.35 11.25
CA ASP A 226 -29.00 -14.99 10.62
C ASP A 226 -28.79 -15.29 9.14
N ASN A 227 -28.06 -14.43 8.42
CA ASN A 227 -27.76 -14.57 6.99
C ASN A 227 -26.28 -14.29 6.69
N PRO A 228 -25.41 -15.32 6.78
CA PRO A 228 -23.95 -15.16 6.62
C PRO A 228 -23.50 -14.68 5.23
N ARG A 229 -24.39 -14.67 4.23
CA ARG A 229 -24.09 -14.25 2.85
C ARG A 229 -24.68 -12.88 2.51
N HIS A 230 -25.27 -12.19 3.47
CA HIS A 230 -25.82 -10.85 3.24
C HIS A 230 -24.73 -9.89 2.75
N GLN A 231 -25.03 -9.12 1.71
CA GLN A 231 -24.12 -8.13 1.13
C GLN A 231 -24.50 -6.74 1.62
N PHE A 232 -23.59 -6.07 2.31
CA PHE A 232 -23.80 -4.70 2.77
C PHE A 232 -23.27 -3.68 1.77
N SER A 233 -23.88 -2.50 1.74
CA SER A 233 -23.26 -1.32 1.14
C SER A 233 -22.02 -0.90 1.94
N HIS A 234 -21.03 -0.36 1.24
CA HIS A 234 -19.85 0.19 1.89
C HIS A 234 -20.18 1.46 2.68
N LEU A 235 -19.55 1.60 3.84
CA LEU A 235 -19.48 2.84 4.61
C LEU A 235 -18.01 3.13 4.91
N THR A 236 -17.53 4.31 4.52
CA THR A 236 -16.13 4.72 4.71
C THR A 236 -16.03 5.95 5.59
N ILE A 237 -15.31 5.81 6.71
CA ILE A 237 -14.92 6.95 7.54
C ILE A 237 -13.56 7.45 7.06
N VAL A 238 -13.54 8.68 6.59
CA VAL A 238 -12.36 9.35 6.05
C VAL A 238 -11.88 10.37 7.07
N ILE A 239 -10.65 10.23 7.54
CA ILE A 239 -10.05 11.15 8.51
C ILE A 239 -8.81 11.77 7.88
N ASP A 240 -8.87 13.06 7.55
CA ASP A 240 -7.65 13.82 7.22
C ASP A 240 -6.84 14.09 8.49
N GLU A 241 -5.53 13.97 8.37
CA GLU A 241 -4.56 14.21 9.45
C GLU A 241 -4.97 13.67 10.83
N VAL A 242 -4.93 12.34 11.00
CA VAL A 242 -5.27 11.69 12.29
C VAL A 242 -4.43 12.21 13.46
N LEU A 243 -3.16 12.55 13.24
CA LEU A 243 -2.28 13.10 14.28
C LEU A 243 -2.85 14.40 14.88
N ALA A 244 -3.56 15.21 14.10
CA ALA A 244 -4.18 16.44 14.59
C ALA A 244 -5.30 16.17 15.60
N LEU A 245 -5.90 14.97 15.62
CA LEU A 245 -6.94 14.60 16.58
C LEU A 245 -6.35 14.14 17.92
N SER A 246 -5.17 13.52 17.90
CA SER A 246 -4.55 12.89 19.06
C SER A 246 -3.55 13.79 19.80
N GLU A 247 -3.03 14.83 19.16
CA GLU A 247 -2.09 15.79 19.76
C GLU A 247 -2.83 16.89 20.52
N GLY A 248 -2.45 17.20 21.77
CA GLY A 248 -3.06 18.32 22.52
C GLY A 248 -4.55 18.16 22.89
N THR A 249 -5.10 16.96 22.77
CA THR A 249 -6.46 16.59 23.22
C THR A 249 -6.42 15.99 24.63
N ASN A 250 -7.47 16.17 25.43
CA ASN A 250 -7.60 15.53 26.74
C ASN A 250 -7.42 14.01 26.64
N LYS A 251 -6.69 13.42 27.60
CA LYS A 251 -6.35 11.99 27.61
C LYS A 251 -7.58 11.08 27.50
N ASN A 252 -8.64 11.34 28.27
CA ASN A 252 -9.82 10.47 28.26
C ASN A 252 -10.54 10.49 26.90
N ILE A 253 -10.63 11.67 26.27
CA ILE A 253 -11.26 11.84 24.96
C ILE A 253 -10.43 11.17 23.87
N LYS A 254 -9.10 11.31 23.95
CA LYS A 254 -8.15 10.64 23.06
C LYS A 254 -8.19 9.12 23.20
N ASP A 255 -8.21 8.61 24.42
CA ASP A 255 -8.25 7.16 24.68
C ASP A 255 -9.57 6.56 24.16
N SER A 256 -10.68 7.28 24.30
CA SER A 256 -11.96 6.93 23.67
C SER A 256 -11.87 6.89 22.15
N PHE A 257 -11.28 7.92 21.52
CA PHE A 257 -11.04 7.95 20.07
C PHE A 257 -10.25 6.73 19.60
N PHE A 258 -9.12 6.42 20.26
CA PHE A 258 -8.28 5.26 19.96
C PHE A 258 -9.00 3.93 20.14
N SER A 259 -9.83 3.81 21.18
CA SER A 259 -10.65 2.61 21.39
C SER A 259 -11.66 2.42 20.25
N LEU A 260 -12.36 3.48 19.85
CA LEU A 260 -13.37 3.43 18.80
C LEU A 260 -12.77 3.07 17.43
N ILE A 261 -11.68 3.73 17.02
CA ILE A 261 -11.04 3.40 15.74
C ILE A 261 -10.47 1.98 15.74
N SER A 262 -9.99 1.47 16.88
CA SER A 262 -9.49 0.10 17.00
C SER A 262 -10.61 -0.93 16.82
N GLN A 263 -11.76 -0.70 17.44
CA GLN A 263 -12.92 -1.57 17.30
C GLN A 263 -13.48 -1.56 15.88
N ILE A 264 -13.58 -0.37 15.26
CA ILE A 264 -14.02 -0.25 13.86
C ILE A 264 -13.05 -0.96 12.91
N ALA A 265 -11.74 -0.76 13.07
CA ALA A 265 -10.72 -1.41 12.24
C ALA A 265 -10.80 -2.95 12.34
N LEU A 266 -11.00 -3.48 13.55
CA LEU A 266 -11.06 -4.92 13.80
C LEU A 266 -12.36 -5.56 13.30
N LEU A 267 -13.50 -4.90 13.49
CA LEU A 267 -14.83 -5.48 13.24
C LEU A 267 -15.42 -5.08 11.87
N GLY A 268 -14.85 -4.09 11.20
CA GLY A 268 -15.40 -3.48 9.98
C GLY A 268 -15.35 -4.37 8.73
N ARG A 269 -14.40 -5.32 8.66
CA ARG A 269 -14.17 -6.15 7.45
C ARG A 269 -15.41 -6.90 6.97
N ALA A 270 -16.05 -7.67 7.86
CA ALA A 270 -17.22 -8.47 7.51
C ALA A 270 -18.46 -7.61 7.24
N THR A 271 -18.50 -6.40 7.80
CA THR A 271 -19.65 -5.50 7.74
C THR A 271 -19.50 -4.40 6.69
N LYS A 272 -18.45 -4.42 5.85
CA LYS A 272 -18.16 -3.39 4.83
C LYS A 272 -18.11 -1.97 5.41
N VAL A 273 -17.52 -1.85 6.60
CA VAL A 273 -17.20 -0.56 7.23
C VAL A 273 -15.69 -0.38 7.21
N HIS A 274 -15.24 0.75 6.66
CA HIS A 274 -13.83 0.97 6.30
C HIS A 274 -13.30 2.27 6.90
N LEU A 275 -12.02 2.28 7.28
CA LEU A 275 -11.29 3.49 7.61
C LEU A 275 -10.42 3.91 6.43
N LEU A 276 -10.42 5.20 6.09
CA LEU A 276 -9.42 5.83 5.24
C LEU A 276 -8.72 6.89 6.10
N LEU A 277 -7.53 6.54 6.57
CA LEU A 277 -6.76 7.36 7.49
C LEU A 277 -5.65 8.07 6.71
N VAL A 278 -5.55 9.38 6.88
CA VAL A 278 -4.45 10.18 6.33
C VAL A 278 -3.66 10.79 7.47
N SER A 279 -2.33 10.73 7.40
CA SER A 279 -1.47 11.34 8.42
C SER A 279 -0.12 11.70 7.80
N GLN A 280 0.64 12.57 8.45
CA GLN A 280 2.05 12.74 8.09
C GLN A 280 2.88 11.49 8.41
N ARG A 281 2.61 10.89 9.57
CA ARG A 281 3.26 9.68 10.08
C ARG A 281 2.25 8.84 10.87
N PHE A 282 2.39 7.52 10.81
CA PHE A 282 1.57 6.58 11.57
C PHE A 282 2.32 6.00 12.77
N ASP A 283 2.87 6.87 13.62
CA ASP A 283 3.47 6.44 14.88
C ASP A 283 2.41 6.12 15.94
N TYR A 284 2.85 5.63 17.11
CA TYR A 284 1.96 5.30 18.23
C TYR A 284 1.19 6.51 18.79
N GLN A 285 1.61 7.74 18.48
CA GLN A 285 0.91 8.94 18.92
C GLN A 285 -0.26 9.27 18.00
N SER A 286 -0.19 8.87 16.73
CA SER A 286 -1.26 9.06 15.74
C SER A 286 -2.33 7.97 15.81
N ILE A 287 -1.95 6.69 15.81
CA ILE A 287 -2.87 5.55 15.87
C ILE A 287 -2.29 4.38 16.68
N PRO A 288 -3.14 3.55 17.31
CA PRO A 288 -2.73 2.30 17.95
C PRO A 288 -2.09 1.30 16.97
N VAL A 289 -1.22 0.43 17.48
CA VAL A 289 -0.63 -0.70 16.71
C VAL A 289 -1.73 -1.62 16.16
N SER A 290 -2.74 -1.92 16.97
CA SER A 290 -3.88 -2.75 16.59
C SER A 290 -4.61 -2.22 15.36
N VAL A 291 -4.71 -0.91 15.16
CA VAL A 291 -5.30 -0.32 13.95
C VAL A 291 -4.39 -0.55 12.76
N ARG A 292 -3.08 -0.29 12.90
CA ARG A 292 -2.10 -0.43 11.81
C ARG A 292 -2.08 -1.84 11.23
N GLU A 293 -2.17 -2.85 12.08
CA GLU A 293 -2.18 -4.26 11.66
C GLU A 293 -3.45 -4.67 10.89
N GLN A 294 -4.55 -3.90 10.98
CA GLN A 294 -5.78 -4.16 10.23
C GLN A 294 -5.86 -3.41 8.89
N LEU A 295 -4.96 -2.46 8.64
CA LEU A 295 -4.90 -1.72 7.39
C LEU A 295 -4.34 -2.62 6.29
N ASN A 296 -5.02 -2.70 5.15
CA ASN A 296 -4.60 -3.58 4.07
C ASN A 296 -4.24 -2.84 2.78
N VAL A 297 -4.50 -1.55 2.67
CA VAL A 297 -3.94 -0.69 1.61
C VAL A 297 -3.05 0.36 2.26
N LEU A 298 -1.75 0.21 2.08
CA LEU A 298 -0.74 1.04 2.73
C LEU A 298 -0.07 1.92 1.67
N ILE A 299 -0.20 3.23 1.80
CA ILE A 299 0.33 4.20 0.84
C ILE A 299 1.28 5.15 1.57
N GLN A 300 2.53 5.24 1.12
CA GLN A 300 3.51 6.23 1.57
C GLN A 300 3.92 7.11 0.40
N ILE A 301 3.67 8.41 0.50
CA ILE A 301 3.91 9.39 -0.56
C ILE A 301 5.02 10.36 -0.14
N GLY A 302 5.92 10.67 -1.07
CA GLY A 302 7.03 11.60 -0.90
C GLY A 302 8.35 10.87 -0.76
N ASN A 303 9.27 11.46 0.03
CA ASN A 303 10.61 10.89 0.20
C ASN A 303 10.54 9.52 0.89
N ILE A 304 11.12 8.50 0.26
CA ILE A 304 11.14 7.12 0.75
C ILE A 304 12.51 6.83 1.36
N ASN A 305 12.52 6.60 2.66
CA ASN A 305 13.69 6.15 3.42
C ASN A 305 13.24 5.32 4.64
N LYS A 306 14.19 4.64 5.30
CA LYS A 306 13.95 3.77 6.47
C LYS A 306 13.06 4.45 7.54
N LYS A 307 13.30 5.72 7.86
CA LYS A 307 12.52 6.45 8.88
C LYS A 307 11.06 6.70 8.47
N THR A 308 10.82 6.96 7.19
CA THR A 308 9.47 7.24 6.69
C THR A 308 8.64 5.98 6.52
N VAL A 309 9.26 4.87 6.10
CA VAL A 309 8.54 3.64 5.79
C VAL A 309 8.28 2.78 7.02
N GLN A 310 9.13 2.82 8.06
CA GLN A 310 9.07 1.93 9.24
C GLN A 310 7.69 1.81 9.92
N PHE A 311 6.81 2.82 9.78
CA PHE A 311 5.52 2.83 10.46
C PHE A 311 4.44 2.05 9.71
N LEU A 312 4.48 2.07 8.38
CA LEU A 312 3.57 1.33 7.51
C LEU A 312 4.21 0.04 6.99
N PHE A 313 5.52 0.02 6.81
CA PHE A 313 6.30 -1.09 6.26
C PHE A 313 7.45 -1.41 7.23
N PRO A 314 7.16 -1.98 8.41
CA PRO A 314 8.18 -2.23 9.44
C PRO A 314 9.29 -3.16 8.95
N ASP A 315 8.95 -4.14 8.11
CA ASP A 315 9.89 -5.17 7.63
C ASP A 315 10.56 -4.80 6.29
N LEU A 316 10.24 -3.64 5.72
CA LEU A 316 10.74 -3.24 4.41
C LEU A 316 12.04 -2.44 4.52
N ASP A 317 13.10 -2.96 3.92
CA ASP A 317 14.25 -2.12 3.55
C ASP A 317 13.98 -1.47 2.18
N PRO A 318 13.87 -0.13 2.07
CA PRO A 318 13.60 0.52 0.79
C PRO A 318 14.81 0.52 -0.17
N GLU A 319 15.99 0.06 0.27
CA GLU A 319 17.18 0.01 -0.59
C GLU A 319 16.95 -0.76 -1.88
N GLY A 320 17.40 -0.18 -3.01
CA GLY A 320 17.26 -0.77 -4.34
C GLY A 320 15.87 -0.64 -4.96
N ILE A 321 14.84 -0.20 -4.23
CA ILE A 321 13.53 0.05 -4.85
C ILE A 321 13.61 1.33 -5.70
N VAL A 322 13.28 1.21 -6.99
CA VAL A 322 13.28 2.35 -7.92
C VAL A 322 12.01 3.18 -7.71
N ILE A 323 12.15 4.31 -7.00
CA ILE A 323 11.05 5.24 -6.78
C ILE A 323 11.05 6.31 -7.88
N PRO A 324 9.95 6.45 -8.65
CA PRO A 324 9.82 7.51 -9.64
C PRO A 324 9.95 8.90 -9.01
N LEU A 325 10.59 9.82 -9.72
CA LEU A 325 10.71 11.21 -9.29
C LEU A 325 9.39 11.97 -9.50
N GLY A 326 9.12 12.95 -8.62
CA GLY A 326 8.01 13.89 -8.74
C GLY A 326 7.09 13.92 -7.52
N LYS A 327 6.09 14.81 -7.55
CA LYS A 327 5.04 14.86 -6.51
C LYS A 327 4.05 13.73 -6.69
N GLY A 328 3.51 13.19 -5.60
CA GLY A 328 2.58 12.06 -5.63
C GLY A 328 3.23 10.72 -5.97
N THR A 329 4.55 10.59 -5.83
CA THR A 329 5.24 9.30 -5.98
C THR A 329 5.60 8.72 -4.61
N GLY A 330 5.83 7.41 -4.54
CA GLY A 330 6.24 6.75 -3.31
C GLY A 330 6.07 5.23 -3.38
N LEU A 331 5.49 4.64 -2.34
CA LEU A 331 5.24 3.20 -2.22
C LEU A 331 3.77 2.91 -1.95
N ILE A 332 3.30 1.79 -2.48
CA ILE A 332 2.01 1.19 -2.15
C ILE A 332 2.17 -0.30 -1.88
N GLN A 333 1.47 -0.81 -0.88
CA GLN A 333 1.28 -2.24 -0.65
C GLN A 333 -0.19 -2.53 -0.48
N ILE A 334 -0.64 -3.62 -1.09
CA ILE A 334 -1.98 -4.16 -0.94
C ILE A 334 -1.82 -5.53 -0.31
N ILE A 335 -2.42 -5.73 0.86
CA ILE A 335 -2.37 -6.97 1.62
C ILE A 335 -3.69 -7.70 1.33
N ASP A 336 -3.65 -8.59 0.36
CA ASP A 336 -4.75 -9.49 0.01
C ASP A 336 -4.21 -10.87 -0.41
N ASN A 337 -5.12 -11.81 -0.67
CA ASN A 337 -4.75 -13.16 -1.09
C ASN A 337 -4.26 -13.21 -2.55
N GLU A 338 -4.44 -12.14 -3.33
CA GLU A 338 -4.11 -12.07 -4.77
C GLU A 338 -2.70 -11.52 -5.00
N HIS A 339 -2.20 -10.66 -4.11
CA HIS A 339 -0.93 -9.94 -4.20
C HIS A 339 -0.05 -10.16 -2.97
N PRO A 340 0.41 -11.40 -2.69
CA PRO A 340 1.19 -11.68 -1.49
C PRO A 340 2.46 -10.80 -1.45
N TYR A 341 2.53 -9.92 -0.45
CA TYR A 341 3.72 -9.16 -0.03
C TYR A 341 4.41 -8.30 -1.09
N GLN A 342 3.65 -7.69 -2.01
CA GLN A 342 4.23 -6.83 -3.04
C GLN A 342 4.18 -5.35 -2.62
N VAL A 343 5.36 -4.80 -2.30
CA VAL A 343 5.54 -3.35 -2.23
C VAL A 343 5.88 -2.85 -3.64
N LEU A 344 5.03 -1.97 -4.17
CA LEU A 344 5.15 -1.43 -5.52
C LEU A 344 5.56 0.04 -5.48
N PRO A 345 6.41 0.49 -6.44
CA PRO A 345 6.57 1.90 -6.71
C PRO A 345 5.23 2.52 -7.12
N LEU A 346 4.81 3.57 -6.41
CA LEU A 346 3.56 4.27 -6.58
C LEU A 346 3.76 5.55 -7.40
N LEU A 347 2.88 5.77 -8.37
CA LEU A 347 2.61 7.09 -8.93
C LEU A 347 1.11 7.36 -8.82
N CYS A 348 0.73 8.26 -7.91
CA CYS A 348 -0.66 8.66 -7.75
C CYS A 348 -1.18 9.30 -9.05
N PRO A 349 -2.47 9.14 -9.38
CA PRO A 349 -3.06 9.75 -10.55
C PRO A 349 -2.84 11.27 -10.58
N THR A 350 -2.61 11.83 -11.76
CA THR A 350 -2.73 13.27 -12.00
C THR A 350 -4.07 13.50 -12.68
N TYR A 351 -4.91 14.32 -12.09
CA TYR A 351 -6.25 14.63 -12.56
C TYR A 351 -6.55 16.13 -12.51
N TYR A 352 -7.48 16.55 -13.35
CA TYR A 352 -7.97 17.92 -13.37
C TYR A 352 -9.46 17.94 -13.00
N THR A 353 -9.85 18.97 -12.25
CA THR A 353 -11.24 19.20 -11.84
C THR A 353 -11.71 20.52 -12.43
N LYS A 354 -12.98 20.58 -12.82
CA LYS A 354 -13.59 21.83 -13.35
C LYS A 354 -14.03 22.80 -12.24
N LYS A 355 -14.05 22.36 -10.98
CA LYS A 355 -14.79 23.01 -9.88
C LYS A 355 -13.92 23.74 -8.84
N GLY A 356 -12.65 24.04 -9.10
CA GLY A 356 -11.80 24.78 -8.14
C GLY A 356 -11.68 24.11 -6.76
N ILE A 357 -11.77 22.77 -6.72
CA ILE A 357 -11.76 21.97 -5.49
C ILE A 357 -10.36 21.95 -4.85
N LEU A 358 -9.33 21.93 -5.71
CA LEU A 358 -7.93 21.74 -5.37
C LEU A 358 -7.27 23.03 -4.89
#